data_AF-A0A5V4VUI7-F1
#
_entry.id   AF-A0A5V4VUI7-F1
#
_cell.length_a   1.000
_cell.length_b   1.000
_cell.length_c   1.000
_cell.angle_alpha   90.00
_cell.angle_beta   90.00
_cell.angle_gamma   90.00
#
_symmetry.space_group_name_H-M   'P 1'
#
loop_
_entity.id
_entity.type
_entity.pdbx_description
1 polymer ?
#
loop_
_entity_poly.entity_id
_entity_poly.type
_entity_poly.pdbx_seq_one_letter_code
_entity_poly.pdbx_strand_id
1 'polypeptide(L)'
;MKLKELQDFDIQSATLSVWVFRKQTVKSNPVYRGKWITVVPELKTELTEFICAERGKYTETIEYSLLAQNNEASLMLIGSGETSAVAITALSADQTQARKVKEIKELANCDFYSVKLVSGDTVLHCVKKTDLSWATKKQSGLRSVVFKNNKLKIDDTPRFNIAKDFDFYILGDNVFIKNKKTFESLLSYKKAHLTNFNDLVDEPEFSQLFTDAGPLKRYVGTNAM
;
A
#
# COMPACT_ATOMS: atom_id res chain seq x y z
N MET A 1 15.10 16.44 1.90
CA MET A 1 14.56 16.62 3.28
C MET A 1 13.52 15.55 3.64
N LYS A 2 12.57 15.23 2.75
CA LYS A 2 11.48 14.29 3.01
C LYS A 2 11.89 12.84 3.34
N LEU A 3 12.90 12.27 2.66
CA LEU A 3 13.39 10.93 3.00
C LEU A 3 13.90 10.83 4.45
N LYS A 4 14.52 11.91 4.93
CA LYS A 4 15.04 11.97 6.30
C LYS A 4 13.91 11.90 7.34
N GLU A 5 12.73 12.46 7.05
CA GLU A 5 11.54 12.30 7.91
C GLU A 5 11.17 10.81 8.07
N LEU A 6 11.23 10.03 6.99
CA LEU A 6 10.99 8.58 7.05
C LEU A 6 12.08 7.87 7.88
N GLN A 7 13.35 8.17 7.61
CA GLN A 7 14.52 7.58 8.28
C GLN A 7 14.59 7.91 9.78
N ASP A 8 14.16 9.10 10.18
CA ASP A 8 14.23 9.60 11.56
C ASP A 8 13.02 9.15 12.41
N PHE A 9 11.97 8.57 11.80
CA PHE A 9 10.82 8.05 12.55
C PHE A 9 11.27 7.03 13.60
N ASP A 10 10.87 7.22 14.86
CA ASP A 10 11.22 6.28 15.93
C ASP A 10 10.33 5.03 15.88
N ILE A 11 10.81 4.00 15.17
CA ILE A 11 10.12 2.71 15.04
C ILE A 11 10.19 1.91 16.35
N GLN A 12 11.28 2.03 17.11
CA GLN A 12 11.56 1.17 18.27
C GLN A 12 10.60 1.48 19.43
N SER A 13 10.31 2.76 19.67
CA SER A 13 9.34 3.16 20.70
C SER A 13 7.88 3.14 20.24
N ALA A 14 7.62 2.93 18.94
CA ALA A 14 6.30 3.08 18.38
C ALA A 14 5.29 2.02 18.88
N THR A 15 4.04 2.47 19.03
CA THR A 15 2.91 1.57 19.19
C THR A 15 2.54 0.99 17.83
N LEU A 16 2.55 -0.34 17.71
CA LEU A 16 2.32 -1.06 16.47
C LEU A 16 0.91 -1.68 16.48
N SER A 17 0.16 -1.45 15.40
CA SER A 17 -1.07 -2.18 15.08
C SER A 17 -1.07 -2.61 13.61
N VAL A 18 -1.72 -3.72 13.29
CA VAL A 18 -1.90 -4.15 11.89
C VAL A 18 -3.32 -3.82 11.46
N TRP A 19 -3.44 -3.13 10.34
CA TRP A 19 -4.71 -2.82 9.70
C TRP A 19 -4.84 -3.59 8.40
N VAL A 20 -6.02 -4.13 8.14
CA VAL A 20 -6.36 -4.79 6.87
C VAL A 20 -7.44 -4.00 6.18
N PHE A 21 -7.31 -3.87 4.85
CA PHE A 21 -8.18 -3.02 4.06
C PHE A 21 -8.78 -3.79 2.89
N ARG A 22 -10.06 -3.51 2.66
CA ARG A 22 -10.76 -3.84 1.42
C ARG A 22 -10.99 -2.57 0.63
N LYS A 23 -10.65 -2.61 -0.65
CA LYS A 23 -10.90 -1.56 -1.63
C LYS A 23 -12.10 -1.94 -2.47
N GLN A 24 -13.01 -1.01 -2.64
CA GLN A 24 -14.10 -1.08 -3.61
C GLN A 24 -14.04 0.15 -4.50
N THR A 25 -14.40 0.02 -5.76
CA THR A 25 -14.54 1.18 -6.66
C THR A 25 -16.01 1.51 -6.77
N VAL A 26 -16.39 2.73 -6.40
CA VAL A 26 -17.76 3.25 -6.49
C VAL A 26 -17.71 4.53 -7.30
N LYS A 27 -18.40 4.57 -8.46
CA LYS A 27 -18.38 5.72 -9.38
C LYS A 27 -16.94 6.22 -9.64
N SER A 28 -16.08 5.33 -10.13
CA SER A 28 -14.65 5.58 -10.41
C SER A 28 -13.76 5.95 -9.20
N ASN A 29 -14.33 6.10 -8.01
CA ASN A 29 -13.61 6.51 -6.80
C ASN A 29 -13.35 5.31 -5.87
N PRO A 30 -12.15 5.21 -5.29
CA PRO A 30 -11.86 4.14 -4.34
C PRO A 30 -12.50 4.44 -2.99
N VAL A 31 -13.22 3.46 -2.47
CA VAL A 31 -13.79 3.44 -1.13
C VAL A 31 -13.12 2.32 -0.35
N TYR A 32 -12.65 2.65 0.85
CA TYR A 32 -11.92 1.70 1.69
C TYR A 32 -12.76 1.29 2.91
N ARG A 33 -12.60 0.03 3.32
CA ARG A 33 -13.06 -0.46 4.61
C ARG A 33 -11.85 -1.03 5.34
N GLY A 34 -11.56 -0.51 6.53
CA GLY A 34 -10.43 -0.92 7.35
C GLY A 34 -10.86 -1.59 8.64
N LYS A 35 -10.10 -2.62 9.06
CA LYS A 35 -10.19 -3.25 10.37
C LYS A 35 -8.80 -3.42 10.97
N TRP A 36 -8.71 -3.41 12.30
CA TRP A 36 -7.42 -3.54 12.99
C TRP A 36 -7.31 -4.84 13.77
N ILE A 37 -6.07 -5.29 13.93
CA ILE A 37 -5.68 -6.56 14.53
C ILE A 37 -4.62 -6.26 15.60
N THR A 38 -4.77 -6.90 16.76
CA THR A 38 -3.71 -6.93 17.77
C THR A 38 -2.67 -7.96 17.35
N VAL A 39 -1.39 -7.59 17.40
CA VAL A 39 -0.29 -8.53 17.24
C VAL A 39 0.31 -8.89 18.59
N VAL A 40 0.79 -10.13 18.70
CA VAL A 40 1.52 -10.61 19.88
C VAL A 40 2.95 -10.01 19.90
N PRO A 41 3.61 -9.93 21.08
CA PRO A 41 4.92 -9.28 21.22
C PRO A 41 6.01 -9.83 20.29
N GLU A 42 6.00 -11.13 20.02
CA GLU A 42 6.98 -11.79 19.14
C GLU A 42 6.87 -11.25 17.71
N LEU A 43 5.64 -11.25 17.16
CA LEU A 43 5.39 -10.71 15.83
C LEU A 43 5.62 -9.19 15.79
N LYS A 44 5.31 -8.45 16.87
CA LYS A 44 5.62 -7.02 16.96
C LYS A 44 7.13 -6.78 16.79
N THR A 45 7.96 -7.58 17.47
CA THR A 45 9.42 -7.47 17.42
C THR A 45 9.93 -7.75 16.02
N GLU A 46 9.51 -8.86 15.41
CA GLU A 46 9.91 -9.21 14.04
C GLU A 46 9.53 -8.13 13.02
N LEU A 47 8.31 -7.56 13.11
CA LEU A 47 7.88 -6.48 12.22
C LEU A 47 8.70 -5.21 12.42
N THR A 48 8.99 -4.85 13.67
CA THR A 48 9.76 -3.64 14.01
C THR A 48 11.18 -3.74 13.47
N GLU A 49 11.87 -4.85 13.70
CA GLU A 49 13.22 -5.11 13.18
C GLU A 49 13.25 -5.11 11.66
N PHE A 50 12.26 -5.78 11.05
CA PHE A 50 12.15 -5.84 9.61
C PHE A 50 11.92 -4.46 8.98
N ILE A 51 11.00 -3.66 9.52
CA ILE A 51 10.74 -2.29 9.02
C ILE A 51 11.99 -1.42 9.16
N CYS A 52 12.71 -1.53 10.28
CA CYS A 52 13.98 -0.81 10.47
C CYS A 52 15.00 -1.16 9.38
N ALA A 53 15.21 -2.46 9.14
CA ALA A 53 16.16 -2.95 8.16
C ALA A 53 15.78 -2.54 6.72
N GLU A 54 14.50 -2.66 6.35
CA GLU A 54 14.03 -2.30 5.01
C GLU A 54 14.14 -0.81 4.76
N ARG A 55 13.74 0.01 5.73
CA ARG A 55 13.86 1.47 5.65
C ARG A 55 15.31 1.93 5.46
N GLY A 56 16.26 1.26 6.10
CA GLY A 56 17.68 1.59 6.02
C GLY A 56 18.30 1.40 4.62
N LYS A 57 17.61 0.75 3.70
CA LYS A 57 18.09 0.53 2.31
C LYS A 57 17.90 1.73 1.41
N TYR A 58 16.96 2.63 1.74
CA TYR A 58 16.63 3.75 0.86
C TYR A 58 17.54 4.94 1.15
N THR A 59 18.19 5.44 0.11
CA THR A 59 19.18 6.53 0.18
C THR A 59 18.71 7.79 -0.54
N GLU A 60 17.74 7.67 -1.45
CA GLU A 60 17.26 8.78 -2.25
C GLU A 60 15.75 8.71 -2.52
N THR A 61 15.18 9.84 -2.94
CA THR A 61 13.80 9.95 -3.41
C THR A 61 13.78 10.64 -4.74
N ILE A 62 12.88 10.20 -5.61
CA ILE A 62 12.56 10.86 -6.88
C ILE A 62 11.10 11.31 -6.84
N GLU A 63 10.75 12.39 -7.52
CA GLU A 63 9.34 12.80 -7.61
C GLU A 63 8.54 11.77 -8.41
N TYR A 64 7.31 11.50 -7.97
CA TYR A 64 6.42 10.62 -8.70
C TYR A 64 5.97 11.26 -10.00
N SER A 65 6.03 10.49 -11.08
CA SER A 65 5.36 10.78 -12.34
C SER A 65 4.89 9.48 -12.99
N LEU A 66 4.07 9.57 -14.04
CA LEU A 66 3.60 8.38 -14.75
C LEU A 66 4.74 7.58 -15.38
N LEU A 67 5.85 8.23 -15.72
CA LEU A 67 7.02 7.60 -16.34
C LEU A 67 8.18 7.40 -15.35
N ALA A 68 8.05 7.88 -14.12
CA ALA A 68 9.06 7.71 -13.09
C ALA A 68 9.35 6.22 -12.85
N GLN A 69 10.63 5.91 -12.73
CA GLN A 69 11.13 4.59 -12.37
C GLN A 69 12.15 4.78 -11.25
N ASN A 70 11.96 4.04 -10.16
CA ASN A 70 12.90 3.96 -9.07
C ASN A 70 13.80 2.72 -9.23
N ASN A 71 14.97 2.79 -8.61
CA ASN A 71 15.90 1.69 -8.36
C ASN A 71 15.65 1.06 -6.97
N GLU A 72 16.46 0.09 -6.58
CA GLU A 72 16.31 -0.63 -5.30
C GLU A 72 16.52 0.24 -4.05
N ALA A 73 17.30 1.33 -4.17
CA ALA A 73 17.65 2.24 -3.08
C ALA A 73 16.84 3.55 -3.11
N SER A 74 15.87 3.67 -4.03
CA SER A 74 15.09 4.89 -4.21
C SER A 74 13.59 4.67 -4.07
N LEU A 75 12.91 5.71 -3.59
CA LEU A 75 11.45 5.76 -3.46
C LEU A 75 10.90 6.90 -4.31
N MET A 76 9.79 6.67 -5.00
CA MET A 76 9.03 7.77 -5.61
C MET A 76 8.26 8.52 -4.52
N LEU A 77 8.17 9.84 -4.62
CA LEU A 77 7.54 10.70 -3.64
C LEU A 77 6.31 11.39 -4.23
N ILE A 78 5.21 11.42 -3.49
CA ILE A 78 4.02 12.18 -3.87
C ILE A 78 3.29 12.69 -2.61
N GLY A 79 2.56 13.80 -2.73
CA GLY A 79 1.73 14.31 -1.65
C GLY A 79 0.57 13.36 -1.32
N SER A 80 0.36 13.06 -0.04
CA SER A 80 -0.75 12.19 0.40
C SER A 80 -2.11 12.78 0.00
N GLY A 81 -2.25 14.11 0.08
CA GLY A 81 -3.45 14.86 -0.34
C GLY A 81 -3.76 14.81 -1.84
N GLU A 82 -2.81 14.39 -2.67
CA GLU A 82 -3.04 14.17 -4.10
C GLU A 82 -3.57 12.76 -4.40
N THR A 83 -3.58 11.89 -3.39
CA THR A 83 -3.95 10.49 -3.51
C THR A 83 -5.13 10.16 -2.60
N SER A 84 -5.64 8.93 -2.72
CA SER A 84 -6.59 8.40 -1.76
C SER A 84 -5.96 7.90 -0.44
N ALA A 85 -4.65 8.11 -0.20
CA ALA A 85 -3.98 7.77 1.05
C ALA A 85 -4.63 8.43 2.28
N VAL A 86 -5.17 9.64 2.12
CA VAL A 86 -5.91 10.36 3.18
C VAL A 86 -7.06 9.52 3.75
N ALA A 87 -7.71 8.69 2.92
CA ALA A 87 -8.78 7.81 3.39
C ALA A 87 -8.26 6.69 4.29
N ILE A 88 -7.05 6.17 4.01
CA ILE A 88 -6.40 5.13 4.83
C ILE A 88 -6.01 5.70 6.19
N THR A 89 -5.37 6.88 6.21
CA THR A 89 -4.96 7.52 7.46
C THR A 89 -6.17 7.92 8.31
N ALA A 90 -7.22 8.49 7.69
CA ALA A 90 -8.45 8.84 8.39
C ALA A 90 -9.17 7.61 8.99
N LEU A 91 -9.31 6.52 8.22
CA LEU A 91 -9.95 5.29 8.72
C LEU A 91 -9.18 4.64 9.86
N SER A 92 -7.85 4.69 9.79
CA SER A 92 -6.99 4.04 10.78
C SER A 92 -6.72 4.89 12.03
N ALA A 93 -6.98 6.19 11.98
CA ALA A 93 -7.00 7.04 13.17
C ALA A 93 -8.12 6.62 14.14
N ASP A 94 -9.26 6.18 13.62
CA ASP A 94 -10.43 5.69 14.37
C ASP A 94 -10.27 4.23 14.82
N GLN A 95 -9.31 3.95 15.72
CA GLN A 95 -9.04 2.60 16.23
C GLN A 95 -10.06 2.14 17.29
N THR A 96 -11.34 2.09 16.91
CA THR A 96 -12.43 1.66 17.80
C THR A 96 -12.57 0.15 17.89
N GLN A 97 -13.14 -0.34 19.00
CA GLN A 97 -13.43 -1.76 19.19
C GLN A 97 -14.40 -2.31 18.12
N ALA A 98 -15.26 -1.47 17.55
CA ALA A 98 -16.15 -1.85 16.45
C ALA A 98 -15.40 -2.25 15.17
N ARG A 99 -14.19 -1.72 14.96
CA ARG A 99 -13.31 -2.03 13.82
C ARG A 99 -12.29 -3.12 14.11
N LYS A 100 -12.25 -3.65 15.34
CA LYS A 100 -11.35 -4.75 15.67
C LYS A 100 -11.81 -6.01 14.94
N VAL A 101 -10.86 -6.73 14.34
CA VAL A 101 -11.12 -8.06 13.77
C VAL A 101 -11.56 -9.01 14.89
N LYS A 102 -12.67 -9.71 14.67
CA LYS A 102 -13.26 -10.67 15.61
C LYS A 102 -13.04 -12.10 15.18
N GLU A 103 -12.90 -12.33 13.88
CA GLU A 103 -12.81 -13.67 13.32
C GLU A 103 -11.97 -13.69 12.04
N ILE A 104 -11.37 -14.85 11.78
CA ILE A 104 -10.38 -15.04 10.72
C ILE A 104 -10.94 -14.77 9.31
N LYS A 105 -12.25 -15.00 9.10
CA LYS A 105 -12.91 -14.76 7.81
C LYS A 105 -12.97 -13.27 7.43
N GLU A 106 -12.80 -12.36 8.39
CA GLU A 106 -12.74 -10.93 8.12
C GLU A 106 -11.43 -10.51 7.46
N LEU A 107 -10.37 -11.32 7.61
CA LEU A 107 -9.08 -11.12 6.94
C LEU A 107 -9.14 -11.53 5.47
N ALA A 108 -9.99 -12.49 5.13
CA ALA A 108 -10.06 -13.03 3.78
C ALA A 108 -10.47 -11.96 2.75
N ASN A 109 -9.88 -12.03 1.55
CA ASN A 109 -10.04 -11.11 0.44
C ASN A 109 -9.82 -9.63 0.81
N CYS A 110 -8.99 -9.34 1.81
CA CYS A 110 -8.44 -8.00 1.95
C CYS A 110 -7.47 -7.74 0.80
N ASP A 111 -7.48 -6.54 0.25
CA ASP A 111 -6.65 -6.15 -0.89
C ASP A 111 -5.23 -5.78 -0.46
N PHE A 112 -5.09 -5.25 0.75
CA PHE A 112 -3.80 -4.85 1.32
C PHE A 112 -3.89 -4.78 2.84
N TYR A 113 -2.74 -4.75 3.49
CA TYR A 113 -2.61 -4.44 4.90
C TYR A 113 -1.61 -3.29 5.12
N SER A 114 -1.71 -2.66 6.27
CA SER A 114 -0.79 -1.65 6.75
C SER A 114 -0.32 -2.01 8.14
N VAL A 115 1.00 -2.05 8.33
CA VAL A 115 1.57 -1.97 9.68
C VAL A 115 1.58 -0.49 10.06
N LYS A 116 0.73 -0.12 11.00
CA LYS A 116 0.61 1.24 11.53
C LYS A 116 1.48 1.37 12.77
N LEU A 117 2.42 2.28 12.72
CA LEU A 117 3.31 2.66 13.81
C LEU A 117 2.95 4.07 14.27
N VAL A 118 2.76 4.26 15.58
CA VAL A 118 2.45 5.56 16.18
C VAL A 118 3.57 5.92 17.16
N SER A 119 4.24 7.05 16.92
CA SER A 119 5.26 7.61 17.81
C SER A 119 4.94 9.09 18.06
N GLY A 120 4.51 9.41 19.28
CA GLY A 120 3.90 10.72 19.60
C GLY A 120 2.70 10.99 18.69
N ASP A 121 2.71 12.16 18.04
CA ASP A 121 1.68 12.58 17.08
C ASP A 121 1.95 12.11 15.64
N THR A 122 3.07 11.41 15.42
CA THR A 122 3.48 10.97 14.09
C THR A 122 3.00 9.55 13.84
N VAL A 123 2.36 9.34 12.69
CA VAL A 123 1.88 8.03 12.27
C VAL A 123 2.57 7.61 10.98
N LEU A 124 3.23 6.46 11.01
CA LEU A 124 3.81 5.80 9.86
C LEU A 124 2.95 4.59 9.48
N HIS A 125 2.57 4.52 8.21
CA HIS A 125 1.93 3.35 7.62
C HIS A 125 2.90 2.65 6.67
N CYS A 126 3.26 1.42 6.96
CA CYS A 126 3.99 0.55 6.03
C CYS A 126 2.97 -0.34 5.31
N VAL A 127 2.75 -0.11 4.01
CA VAL A 127 1.63 -0.73 3.26
C VAL A 127 2.13 -1.83 2.34
N LYS A 128 1.44 -2.96 2.33
CA LYS A 128 1.72 -4.08 1.43
C LYS A 128 0.42 -4.67 0.88
N LYS A 129 0.40 -4.92 -0.42
CA LYS A 129 -0.68 -5.66 -1.10
C LYS A 129 -0.67 -7.12 -0.65
N THR A 130 -1.84 -7.67 -0.41
CA THR A 130 -1.98 -9.07 -0.02
C THR A 130 -1.58 -10.00 -1.17
N ASP A 131 -1.01 -11.15 -0.80
CA ASP A 131 -0.72 -12.23 -1.75
C ASP A 131 -1.90 -13.22 -1.85
N LEU A 132 -1.69 -14.31 -2.60
CA LEU A 132 -2.71 -15.33 -2.80
C LEU A 132 -3.13 -16.07 -1.52
N SER A 133 -2.34 -16.01 -0.43
CA SER A 133 -2.72 -16.65 0.84
C SER A 133 -3.97 -16.01 1.46
N TRP A 134 -4.27 -14.76 1.12
CA TRP A 134 -5.42 -14.02 1.62
C TRP A 134 -6.73 -14.29 0.85
N ALA A 135 -6.68 -14.98 -0.29
CA ALA A 135 -7.84 -15.21 -1.15
C ALA A 135 -8.66 -16.45 -0.75
N THR A 136 -9.97 -16.30 -0.51
CA THR A 136 -10.85 -17.42 -0.08
C THR A 136 -11.01 -18.49 -1.16
N LYS A 137 -11.04 -18.10 -2.44
CA LYS A 137 -11.37 -18.99 -3.58
C LYS A 137 -10.34 -20.08 -3.87
N LYS A 138 -9.10 -19.97 -3.40
CA LYS A 138 -8.07 -21.00 -3.65
C LYS A 138 -8.00 -22.07 -2.55
N GLN A 139 -8.69 -21.89 -1.43
CA GLN A 139 -8.74 -22.90 -0.37
C GLN A 139 -9.71 -24.07 -0.66
N SER A 140 -10.59 -23.95 -1.67
CA SER A 140 -11.57 -25.00 -2.01
C SER A 140 -11.07 -26.01 -3.06
N GLY A 141 -10.08 -25.67 -3.88
CA GLY A 141 -9.55 -26.53 -4.95
C GLY A 141 -8.19 -27.18 -4.68
N LEU A 142 -7.49 -26.75 -3.62
CA LEU A 142 -6.16 -27.24 -3.24
C LEU A 142 -6.18 -27.59 -1.75
N ARG A 143 -5.62 -28.75 -1.38
CA ARG A 143 -5.42 -29.14 0.03
C ARG A 143 -4.07 -28.63 0.49
N SER A 144 -4.07 -27.74 1.48
CA SER A 144 -2.85 -27.34 2.17
C SER A 144 -2.30 -28.56 2.93
N VAL A 145 -1.03 -28.86 2.74
CA VAL A 145 -0.34 -29.95 3.44
C VAL A 145 0.83 -29.40 4.22
N VAL A 146 1.00 -29.89 5.44
CA VAL A 146 2.15 -29.57 6.30
C VAL A 146 3.02 -30.80 6.44
N PHE A 147 4.33 -30.62 6.27
CA PHE A 147 5.31 -31.64 6.59
C PHE A 147 5.76 -31.44 8.04
N LYS A 148 5.38 -32.35 8.94
CA LYS A 148 5.78 -32.32 10.35
C LYS A 148 6.00 -33.75 10.84
N ASN A 149 7.07 -33.96 11.60
CA ASN A 149 7.48 -35.27 12.11
C ASN A 149 7.63 -36.31 10.98
N ASN A 150 8.32 -35.93 9.90
CA ASN A 150 8.59 -36.76 8.72
C ASN A 150 7.33 -37.32 8.01
N LYS A 151 6.18 -36.67 8.15
CA LYS A 151 4.92 -37.06 7.51
C LYS A 151 4.23 -35.83 6.91
N LEU A 152 3.60 -36.02 5.75
CA LEU A 152 2.65 -35.06 5.20
C LEU A 152 1.29 -35.26 5.85
N LYS A 153 0.70 -34.16 6.32
CA LYS A 153 -0.65 -34.13 6.86
C LYS A 153 -1.43 -33.02 6.17
N ILE A 154 -2.74 -33.24 6.02
CA ILE A 154 -3.65 -32.16 5.63
C ILE A 154 -3.68 -31.13 6.76
N ASP A 155 -3.61 -29.86 6.40
CA ASP A 155 -3.78 -28.73 7.31
C ASP A 155 -4.88 -27.82 6.80
N ASP A 156 -6.02 -27.84 7.48
CA ASP A 156 -7.18 -27.01 7.15
C ASP A 156 -7.13 -25.63 7.83
N THR A 157 -6.03 -25.29 8.52
CA THR A 157 -5.87 -24.00 9.19
C THR A 157 -5.70 -22.89 8.14
N PRO A 158 -6.53 -21.82 8.16
CA PRO A 158 -6.30 -20.67 7.29
C PRO A 158 -4.97 -20.00 7.63
N ARG A 159 -4.11 -19.82 6.62
CA ARG A 159 -2.80 -19.19 6.75
C ARG A 159 -2.77 -17.89 5.97
N PHE A 160 -2.18 -16.86 6.56
CA PHE A 160 -1.96 -15.57 5.93
C PHE A 160 -0.47 -15.25 6.02
N ASN A 161 0.10 -14.84 4.90
CA ASN A 161 1.47 -14.40 4.86
C ASN A 161 1.55 -12.90 5.12
N ILE A 162 2.49 -12.50 5.97
CA ILE A 162 2.98 -11.13 6.05
C ILE A 162 4.33 -11.11 5.34
N ALA A 163 4.47 -10.21 4.39
CA ALA A 163 5.67 -10.09 3.58
C ALA A 163 6.77 -9.38 4.36
N LYS A 164 8.02 -9.73 4.06
CA LYS A 164 9.22 -9.03 4.53
C LYS A 164 9.63 -7.96 3.52
N ASP A 165 8.67 -7.16 3.06
CA ASP A 165 8.85 -5.93 2.29
C ASP A 165 7.56 -5.10 2.34
N PHE A 166 7.61 -3.87 1.84
CA PHE A 166 6.44 -3.00 1.70
C PHE A 166 6.42 -2.37 0.31
N ASP A 167 5.22 -2.13 -0.20
CA ASP A 167 5.03 -1.54 -1.54
C ASP A 167 5.09 -0.01 -1.50
N PHE A 168 4.66 0.61 -0.39
CA PHE A 168 4.79 2.04 -0.14
C PHE A 168 4.62 2.37 1.35
N TYR A 169 5.00 3.59 1.73
CA TYR A 169 4.88 4.14 3.07
C TYR A 169 4.04 5.42 3.03
N ILE A 170 3.21 5.66 4.05
CA ILE A 170 2.52 6.94 4.23
C ILE A 170 3.01 7.54 5.55
N LEU A 171 3.54 8.76 5.49
CA LEU A 171 4.07 9.48 6.66
C LEU A 171 3.73 10.97 6.52
N GLY A 172 2.88 11.45 7.43
CA GLY A 172 2.34 12.81 7.37
C GLY A 172 1.68 13.09 6.02
N ASP A 173 2.15 14.14 5.34
CA ASP A 173 1.65 14.56 4.04
C ASP A 173 2.34 13.89 2.85
N ASN A 174 3.16 12.87 3.08
CA ASN A 174 3.95 12.23 2.03
C ASN A 174 3.57 10.75 1.86
N VAL A 175 3.64 10.28 0.62
CA VAL A 175 3.64 8.86 0.27
C VAL A 175 4.96 8.52 -0.43
N PHE A 176 5.69 7.56 0.14
CA PHE A 176 6.95 7.05 -0.41
C PHE A 176 6.70 5.71 -1.08
N ILE A 177 6.84 5.63 -2.39
CA ILE A 177 6.39 4.53 -3.23
C ILE A 177 7.61 3.72 -3.67
N LYS A 178 7.67 2.45 -3.24
CA LYS A 178 8.64 1.48 -3.72
C LYS A 178 8.14 0.78 -4.98
N ASN A 179 6.86 0.43 -5.02
CA ASN A 179 6.24 -0.33 -6.11
C ASN A 179 5.10 0.49 -6.75
N LYS A 180 5.42 1.16 -7.85
CA LYS A 180 4.49 2.01 -8.61
C LYS A 180 3.21 1.30 -9.02
N LYS A 181 3.33 0.11 -9.62
CA LYS A 181 2.19 -0.68 -10.08
C LYS A 181 1.24 -1.04 -8.94
N THR A 182 1.80 -1.44 -7.79
CA THR A 182 0.99 -1.75 -6.62
C THR A 182 0.33 -0.49 -6.06
N PHE A 183 1.09 0.60 -5.91
CA PHE A 183 0.57 1.90 -5.47
C PHE A 183 -0.61 2.34 -6.35
N GLU A 184 -0.47 2.36 -7.68
CA GLU A 184 -1.54 2.74 -8.62
C GLU A 184 -2.75 1.79 -8.55
N SER A 185 -2.52 0.52 -8.23
CA SER A 185 -3.62 -0.45 -8.05
C SER A 185 -4.39 -0.23 -6.75
N LEU A 186 -3.74 0.29 -5.70
CA LEU A 186 -4.32 0.41 -4.35
C LEU A 186 -4.83 1.82 -4.08
N LEU A 187 -4.08 2.85 -4.46
CA LEU A 187 -4.43 4.25 -4.31
C LEU A 187 -4.85 4.84 -5.65
N SER A 188 -5.87 5.69 -5.64
CA SER A 188 -6.18 6.51 -6.81
C SER A 188 -5.48 7.84 -6.68
N TYR A 189 -4.92 8.30 -7.79
CA TYR A 189 -4.30 9.60 -7.91
C TYR A 189 -5.33 10.59 -8.45
N LYS A 190 -5.77 11.54 -7.62
CA LYS A 190 -6.97 12.35 -7.89
C LYS A 190 -6.70 13.57 -8.77
N LYS A 191 -5.48 14.12 -8.79
CA LYS A 191 -5.19 15.41 -9.43
C LYS A 191 -4.44 15.32 -10.75
N ALA A 192 -3.38 14.51 -10.89
CA ALA A 192 -2.53 14.64 -12.07
C ALA A 192 -2.67 13.57 -13.15
N HIS A 193 -3.76 12.78 -13.18
CA HIS A 193 -4.13 12.14 -14.46
C HIS A 193 -4.53 13.19 -15.52
N LEU A 194 -5.15 14.30 -15.11
CA LEU A 194 -5.49 15.40 -16.01
C LEU A 194 -4.28 16.29 -16.28
N THR A 195 -3.54 16.69 -15.24
CA THR A 195 -2.35 17.55 -15.39
C THR A 195 -1.21 16.82 -16.10
N ASN A 196 -0.79 15.62 -15.67
CA ASN A 196 0.32 14.91 -16.33
C ASN A 196 -0.02 14.44 -17.75
N PHE A 197 -1.30 14.17 -18.05
CA PHE A 197 -1.68 13.87 -19.43
C PHE A 197 -1.60 15.12 -20.30
N ASN A 198 -2.00 16.28 -19.80
CA ASN A 198 -1.80 17.53 -20.54
C ASN A 198 -0.31 17.84 -20.70
N ASP A 199 0.47 17.72 -19.62
CA ASP A 199 1.93 17.94 -19.67
C ASP A 199 2.61 16.98 -20.66
N LEU A 200 2.24 15.69 -20.66
CA LEU A 200 2.75 14.69 -21.60
C LEU A 200 2.35 15.00 -23.05
N VAL A 201 1.12 15.45 -23.29
CA VAL A 201 0.69 15.83 -24.64
C VAL A 201 1.39 17.11 -25.11
N ASP A 202 1.83 17.96 -24.19
CA ASP A 202 2.55 19.18 -24.48
C ASP A 202 4.08 18.96 -24.62
N GLU A 203 4.59 17.76 -24.31
CA GLU A 203 6.00 17.39 -24.57
C GLU A 203 6.28 17.30 -26.09
N PRO A 204 7.33 17.97 -26.61
CA PRO A 204 7.65 17.97 -28.05
C PRO A 204 7.91 16.57 -28.62
N GLU A 205 8.60 15.72 -27.86
CA GLU A 205 8.96 14.36 -28.29
C GLU A 205 7.73 13.45 -28.39
N PHE A 206 6.74 13.64 -27.51
CA PHE A 206 5.51 12.88 -27.51
C PHE A 206 4.50 13.41 -28.53
N SER A 207 4.32 14.73 -28.62
CA SER A 207 3.41 15.38 -29.56
C SER A 207 3.78 15.13 -31.03
N GLN A 208 5.07 15.02 -31.34
CA GLN A 208 5.55 14.70 -32.70
C GLN A 208 5.15 13.28 -33.17
N LEU A 209 4.76 12.38 -32.25
CA LEU A 209 4.30 11.03 -32.61
C LEU A 209 2.85 11.02 -33.13
N PHE A 210 2.12 12.13 -33.01
CA PHE A 210 0.71 12.21 -33.37
C PHE A 210 0.43 13.41 -34.29
N THR A 211 -0.36 13.19 -35.34
CA THR A 211 -0.85 14.29 -36.19
C THR A 211 -1.95 15.12 -35.50
N ASP A 212 -2.71 14.51 -34.59
CA ASP A 212 -3.72 15.15 -33.74
C ASP A 212 -3.91 14.34 -32.45
N ALA A 213 -3.64 14.96 -31.29
CA ALA A 213 -3.85 14.34 -29.98
C ALA A 213 -5.29 14.52 -29.44
N GLY A 214 -6.16 15.26 -30.13
CA GLY A 214 -7.53 15.58 -29.72
C GLY A 214 -8.43 14.36 -29.40
N PRO A 215 -8.34 13.23 -30.12
CA PRO A 215 -9.06 12.01 -29.76
C PRO A 215 -8.56 11.38 -28.44
N LEU A 216 -7.25 11.41 -28.18
CA LEU A 216 -6.66 10.95 -26.92
C LEU A 216 -7.10 11.84 -25.76
N LYS A 217 -7.09 13.18 -25.94
CA LYS A 217 -7.56 14.13 -24.91
C LYS A 217 -9.00 13.87 -24.50
N ARG A 218 -9.88 13.62 -25.48
CA ARG A 218 -11.28 13.28 -25.23
C ARG A 218 -11.43 11.96 -24.48
N TYR A 219 -10.68 10.92 -24.86
CA TYR A 219 -10.80 9.60 -24.24
C TYR A 219 -10.31 9.54 -22.79
N VAL A 220 -9.22 10.25 -22.47
CA VAL A 220 -8.68 10.33 -21.11
C VAL A 220 -9.56 11.20 -20.21
N GLY A 221 -10.11 12.29 -20.75
CA GLY A 221 -11.01 13.19 -20.01
C GLY A 221 -12.34 12.58 -19.57
N THR A 222 -12.93 11.65 -20.34
CA THR A 222 -14.19 10.97 -19.98
C THR A 222 -14.03 9.70 -19.15
N ASN A 223 -12.89 9.02 -19.20
CA ASN A 223 -12.66 7.79 -18.41
C ASN A 223 -11.99 8.04 -17.04
N ALA A 224 -11.46 9.24 -16.79
CA ALA A 224 -10.86 9.61 -15.52
C ALA A 224 -11.87 10.13 -14.47
N MET A 225 -13.18 10.17 -14.79
CA MET A 225 -14.24 10.71 -13.93
C MET A 225 -15.18 9.65 -13.35
#